data_AF-J0IVU2-F1
#
_entry.id   AF-J0IVU2-F1
#
_cell.length_a   1.000
_cell.length_b   1.000
_cell.length_c   1.000
_cell.angle_alpha   90.00
_cell.angle_beta   90.00
_cell.angle_gamma   90.00
#
_symmetry.space_group_name_H-M   'P 1'
#
loop_
_entity.id
_entity.type
_entity.pdbx_description
1 polymer ?
#
loop_
_entity_poly.entity_id
_entity_poly.type
_entity_poly.pdbx_seq_one_letter_code
_entity_poly.pdbx_strand_id
1 'polypeptide(L)'
;MKVPVEGLEELVDETKKCLIEARKNKQNHFLQIQKANIQERKQAMIDESKKIIHVASGAAGAAGLIPIPFSDALAIAPIQAGMIYKMNDAFGMDLDESVGTSLVAGLLSVTAVAQVGRTLVNGFLKFIPVVGSVAGGATAVIITEGIGFAYLKVLEKCFNDDGRSQIACS
;
A
#
# COMPACT_ATOMS: atom_id res chain seq x y z
N MET A 1 26.71 -66.83 20.10
CA MET A 1 27.09 -65.49 19.62
C MET A 1 26.08 -64.49 20.15
N LYS A 2 26.47 -63.63 21.10
CA LYS A 2 25.64 -62.50 21.54
C LYS A 2 25.92 -61.37 20.57
N VAL A 3 24.93 -61.02 19.75
CA VAL A 3 25.02 -59.84 18.88
C VAL A 3 25.17 -58.62 19.80
N PRO A 4 26.19 -57.76 19.62
CA PRO A 4 26.39 -56.60 20.47
C PRO A 4 25.19 -55.65 20.31
N VAL A 5 24.56 -55.31 21.43
CA VAL A 5 23.38 -54.43 21.51
C VAL A 5 23.70 -52.98 21.10
N GLU A 6 24.97 -52.59 21.17
CA GLU A 6 25.48 -51.25 20.86
C GLU A 6 25.24 -50.83 19.39
N GLY A 7 25.31 -51.76 18.43
CA GLY A 7 25.08 -51.44 17.00
C GLY A 7 23.61 -51.20 16.65
N LEU A 8 22.68 -51.75 17.44
CA LEU A 8 21.24 -51.49 17.26
C LEU A 8 20.87 -50.10 17.78
N GLU A 9 21.48 -49.68 18.89
CA GLU A 9 21.27 -48.36 19.47
C GLU A 9 21.75 -47.25 18.52
N GLU A 10 22.92 -47.43 17.88
CA GLU A 10 23.44 -46.50 16.86
C GLU A 10 22.50 -46.37 15.64
N LEU A 11 21.99 -47.51 15.14
CA LEU A 11 21.07 -47.51 13.99
C LEU A 11 19.73 -46.83 14.32
N VAL A 12 19.22 -47.03 15.53
CA VAL A 12 17.98 -46.37 16.01
C VAL A 12 18.19 -44.86 16.11
N ASP A 13 19.34 -44.41 16.59
CA ASP A 13 19.66 -42.98 16.70
C ASP A 13 19.83 -42.29 15.33
N GLU A 14 20.52 -42.94 14.38
CA GLU A 14 20.61 -42.41 13.01
C GLU A 14 19.24 -42.43 12.30
N THR A 15 18.39 -43.43 12.54
CA THR A 15 17.02 -43.46 12.02
C THR A 15 16.19 -42.29 12.57
N LYS A 16 16.30 -42.01 13.87
CA LYS A 16 15.61 -40.89 14.53
C LYS A 16 16.08 -39.54 13.97
N LYS A 17 17.38 -39.38 13.75
CA LYS A 17 17.97 -38.18 13.16
C LYS A 17 17.48 -37.94 11.72
N CYS A 18 17.48 -38.97 10.89
CA CYS A 18 16.93 -38.92 9.53
C CYS A 18 15.45 -38.50 9.52
N LEU A 19 14.64 -39.04 10.43
CA LEU A 19 13.22 -38.68 10.57
C LEU A 19 13.02 -37.21 10.98
N ILE A 20 13.83 -36.69 11.92
CA ILE A 20 13.78 -35.29 12.34
C ILE A 20 14.16 -34.37 11.18
N GLU A 21 15.20 -34.72 10.43
CA GLU A 21 15.69 -33.94 9.30
C GLU A 21 14.67 -33.90 8.15
N ALA A 22 14.08 -35.05 7.79
CA ALA A 22 13.02 -35.13 6.80
C ALA A 22 11.80 -34.27 7.19
N ARG A 23 11.41 -34.29 8.47
CA ARG A 23 10.33 -33.43 8.99
C ARG A 23 10.67 -31.95 8.86
N LYS A 24 11.88 -31.53 9.27
CA LYS A 24 12.34 -30.13 9.18
C LYS A 24 12.40 -29.66 7.72
N ASN A 25 12.93 -30.48 6.82
CA ASN A 25 13.03 -30.13 5.40
C ASN A 25 11.64 -29.92 4.78
N LYS A 26 10.68 -30.82 5.06
CA LYS A 26 9.29 -30.68 4.59
C LYS A 26 8.61 -29.42 5.14
N GLN A 27 8.80 -29.13 6.44
CA GLN A 27 8.27 -27.91 7.07
C GLN A 27 8.85 -26.64 6.44
N ASN A 28 10.18 -26.59 6.26
CA ASN A 28 10.85 -25.46 5.63
C ASN A 28 10.37 -25.25 4.20
N HIS A 29 10.26 -26.31 3.40
CA HIS A 29 9.78 -26.23 2.03
C HIS A 29 8.34 -25.68 1.95
N PHE A 30 7.45 -26.19 2.80
CA PHE A 30 6.07 -25.69 2.89
C PHE A 30 6.02 -24.21 3.29
N LEU A 31 6.81 -23.79 4.28
CA LEU A 31 6.91 -22.39 4.68
C LEU A 31 7.44 -21.49 3.55
N GLN A 32 8.42 -21.96 2.77
CA GLN A 32 8.94 -21.20 1.63
C GLN A 32 7.90 -21.03 0.53
N ILE A 33 7.11 -22.07 0.23
CA ILE A 33 6.00 -21.98 -0.73
C ILE A 33 4.94 -20.99 -0.25
N GLN A 34 4.54 -21.04 1.04
CA GLN A 34 3.58 -20.08 1.58
C GLN A 34 4.11 -18.65 1.54
N LYS A 35 5.38 -18.44 1.91
CA LYS A 35 6.03 -17.13 1.81
C LYS A 35 6.06 -16.62 0.37
N ALA A 36 6.41 -17.47 -0.59
CA ALA A 36 6.43 -17.10 -2.01
C ALA A 36 5.04 -16.67 -2.49
N ASN A 37 3.99 -17.43 -2.17
CA ASN A 37 2.62 -17.08 -2.55
C ASN A 37 2.17 -15.74 -1.93
N ILE A 38 2.50 -15.49 -0.65
CA ILE A 38 2.19 -14.22 0.02
C ILE A 38 2.94 -13.05 -0.63
N GLN A 39 4.21 -13.24 -1.00
CA GLN A 39 4.99 -12.21 -1.71
C GLN A 39 4.43 -11.93 -3.11
N GLU A 40 4.03 -12.95 -3.86
CA GLU A 40 3.40 -12.78 -5.17
C GLU A 40 2.09 -12.00 -5.07
N ARG A 41 1.24 -12.34 -4.09
CA ARG A 41 0.00 -11.59 -3.82
C ARG A 41 0.29 -10.14 -3.45
N LYS A 42 1.23 -9.91 -2.54
CA LYS A 42 1.66 -8.56 -2.15
C LYS A 42 2.12 -7.74 -3.36
N GLN A 43 2.93 -8.34 -4.23
CA GLN A 43 3.44 -7.66 -5.41
C GLN A 43 2.30 -7.29 -6.38
N ALA A 44 1.35 -8.19 -6.60
CA ALA A 44 0.17 -7.91 -7.42
C ALA A 44 -0.67 -6.75 -6.85
N MET A 45 -0.89 -6.71 -5.54
CA MET A 45 -1.62 -5.62 -4.86
C MET A 45 -0.92 -4.27 -4.99
N ILE A 46 0.42 -4.27 -4.86
CA ILE A 46 1.26 -3.09 -5.05
C ILE A 46 1.15 -2.56 -6.48
N ASP A 47 1.23 -3.45 -7.47
CA ASP A 47 1.23 -3.05 -8.88
C ASP A 47 -0.15 -2.55 -9.34
N GLU A 48 -1.24 -3.14 -8.86
CA GLU A 48 -2.60 -2.61 -9.05
C GLU A 48 -2.76 -1.22 -8.41
N SER A 49 -2.24 -1.03 -7.19
CA SER A 49 -2.29 0.26 -6.51
C SER A 49 -1.51 1.35 -7.24
N LYS A 50 -0.31 1.05 -7.76
CA LYS A 50 0.45 1.99 -8.61
C LYS A 50 -0.35 2.42 -9.84
N LYS A 51 -1.05 1.47 -10.49
CA LYS A 51 -1.90 1.76 -11.64
C LYS A 51 -3.05 2.69 -11.27
N ILE A 52 -3.69 2.46 -10.13
CA ILE A 52 -4.75 3.34 -9.60
C ILE A 52 -4.20 4.74 -9.35
N ILE A 53 -3.02 4.87 -8.72
CA ILE A 53 -2.36 6.17 -8.45
C ILE A 53 -2.06 6.92 -9.74
N HIS A 54 -1.52 6.26 -10.76
CA HIS A 54 -1.21 6.91 -12.04
C HIS A 54 -2.47 7.37 -12.76
N VAL A 55 -3.54 6.57 -12.76
CA VAL A 55 -4.83 6.95 -13.35
C VAL A 55 -5.45 8.14 -12.61
N ALA A 56 -5.47 8.10 -11.27
CA ALA A 56 -5.99 9.19 -10.45
C ALA A 56 -5.18 10.48 -10.62
N SER A 57 -3.85 10.37 -10.71
CA SER A 57 -2.95 11.49 -10.93
C SER A 57 -3.10 12.09 -12.32
N GLY A 58 -3.28 11.26 -13.35
CA GLY A 58 -3.62 11.74 -14.69
C GLY A 58 -4.94 12.51 -14.71
N ALA A 59 -5.97 12.00 -14.03
CA ALA A 59 -7.25 12.67 -13.88
C ALA A 59 -7.14 14.00 -13.10
N ALA A 60 -6.39 14.00 -12.00
CA ALA A 60 -6.13 15.20 -11.21
C ALA A 60 -5.30 16.24 -11.99
N GLY A 61 -4.34 15.80 -12.79
CA GLY A 61 -3.58 16.64 -13.70
C GLY A 61 -4.47 17.34 -14.72
N ALA A 62 -5.39 16.59 -15.35
CA ALA A 62 -6.37 17.14 -16.28
C ALA A 62 -7.31 18.14 -15.60
N ALA A 63 -7.77 17.85 -14.38
CA ALA A 63 -8.58 18.79 -13.59
C ALA A 63 -7.80 20.07 -13.25
N GLY A 64 -6.54 19.94 -12.81
CA GLY A 64 -5.68 21.07 -12.45
C GLY A 64 -5.20 21.96 -13.61
N LEU A 65 -5.47 21.58 -14.86
CA LEU A 65 -5.29 22.44 -16.03
C LEU A 65 -6.40 23.50 -16.13
N ILE A 66 -7.55 23.28 -15.48
CA ILE A 66 -8.69 24.19 -15.51
C ILE A 66 -8.47 25.27 -14.43
N PRO A 67 -8.30 26.55 -14.80
CA PRO A 67 -7.99 27.60 -13.83
C PRO A 67 -9.27 28.05 -13.12
N ILE A 68 -9.89 27.19 -12.30
CA ILE A 68 -11.06 27.58 -11.47
C ILE A 68 -10.61 27.76 -10.01
N PRO A 69 -10.44 29.00 -9.54
CA PRO A 69 -10.18 29.25 -8.13
C PRO A 69 -11.39 28.74 -7.32
N PHE A 70 -11.12 27.98 -6.26
CA PHE A 70 -12.10 27.31 -5.37
C PHE A 70 -12.79 26.02 -5.88
N SER A 71 -13.11 25.84 -7.17
CA SER A 71 -13.80 24.59 -7.61
C SER A 71 -12.90 23.38 -7.79
N ASP A 72 -11.61 23.57 -8.11
CA ASP A 72 -10.64 22.46 -8.22
C ASP A 72 -10.59 21.61 -6.94
N ALA A 73 -10.81 22.24 -5.78
CA ALA A 73 -10.83 21.55 -4.50
C ALA A 73 -11.99 20.55 -4.36
N LEU A 74 -13.18 20.91 -4.85
CA LEU A 74 -14.37 20.07 -4.83
C LEU A 74 -14.30 18.96 -5.89
N ALA A 75 -13.63 19.21 -7.02
CA ALA A 75 -13.45 18.23 -8.09
C ALA A 75 -12.34 17.19 -7.79
N ILE A 76 -11.32 17.57 -7.01
CA ILE A 76 -10.20 16.69 -6.66
C ILE A 76 -10.53 15.74 -5.49
N ALA A 77 -11.43 16.13 -4.58
CA ALA A 77 -11.82 15.28 -3.46
C ALA A 77 -12.42 13.92 -3.88
N PRO A 78 -13.32 13.83 -4.88
CA PRO A 78 -13.80 12.55 -5.41
C PRO A 78 -12.69 11.70 -6.04
N ILE A 79 -11.72 12.32 -6.71
CA ILE A 79 -10.60 11.62 -7.34
C ILE A 79 -9.71 10.97 -6.28
N GLN A 80 -9.40 11.71 -5.21
CA GLN A 80 -8.60 11.19 -4.10
C GLN A 80 -9.34 10.14 -3.28
N ALA A 81 -10.63 10.35 -2.97
CA ALA A 81 -11.44 9.35 -2.28
C ALA A 81 -11.61 8.06 -3.10
N GLY A 82 -11.85 8.18 -4.40
CA GLY A 82 -11.93 7.04 -5.31
C GLY A 82 -10.60 6.29 -5.47
N MET A 83 -9.47 7.01 -5.44
CA MET A 83 -8.13 6.40 -5.42
C MET A 83 -7.93 5.56 -4.15
N ILE A 84 -8.26 6.11 -2.98
CA ILE A 84 -8.12 5.43 -1.69
C ILE A 84 -9.02 4.19 -1.62
N TYR A 85 -10.29 4.32 -2.03
CA TYR A 85 -11.23 3.20 -2.07
C TYR A 85 -10.72 2.02 -2.90
N LYS A 86 -10.24 2.30 -4.13
CA LYS A 86 -9.72 1.26 -5.01
C LYS A 86 -8.43 0.62 -4.51
N MET A 87 -7.56 1.39 -3.84
CA MET A 87 -6.36 0.84 -3.22
C MET A 87 -6.71 -0.05 -2.02
N ASN A 88 -7.72 0.33 -1.24
CA ASN A 88 -8.24 -0.50 -0.14
C ASN A 88 -8.82 -1.81 -0.63
N ASP A 89 -9.68 -1.75 -1.65
CA ASP A 89 -10.24 -2.93 -2.31
C ASP A 89 -9.14 -3.84 -2.86
N ALA A 90 -8.10 -3.27 -3.49
CA ALA A 90 -6.95 -4.03 -3.99
C ALA A 90 -6.17 -4.76 -2.88
N PHE A 91 -6.06 -4.16 -1.69
CA PHE A 91 -5.43 -4.78 -0.51
C PHE A 91 -6.40 -5.64 0.32
N GLY A 92 -7.69 -5.68 -0.04
CA GLY A 92 -8.73 -6.37 0.73
C GLY A 92 -9.00 -5.74 2.10
N MET A 93 -8.74 -4.44 2.26
CA MET A 93 -8.99 -3.70 3.49
C MET A 93 -10.35 -3.00 3.45
N ASP A 94 -11.23 -3.33 4.40
CA ASP A 94 -12.52 -2.67 4.53
C ASP A 94 -12.34 -1.22 5.02
N LEU A 95 -12.90 -0.24 4.31
CA LEU A 95 -12.85 1.16 4.72
C LEU A 95 -13.66 1.45 5.99
N ASP A 96 -14.65 0.62 6.28
CA ASP A 96 -15.45 0.67 7.51
C ASP A 96 -14.63 0.30 8.76
N GLU A 97 -13.43 -0.28 8.60
CA GLU A 97 -12.52 -0.52 9.70
C GLU A 97 -11.90 0.81 10.18
N SER A 98 -11.62 0.91 11.49
CA SER A 98 -11.13 2.14 12.14
C SER A 98 -9.90 2.74 11.43
N VAL A 99 -9.04 1.87 10.90
CA VAL A 99 -7.81 2.27 10.21
C VAL A 99 -8.07 2.76 8.79
N GLY A 100 -8.98 2.16 8.03
CA GLY A 100 -9.39 2.66 6.72
C GLY A 100 -10.00 4.06 6.83
N THR A 101 -10.88 4.26 7.81
CA THR A 101 -11.50 5.56 8.09
C THR A 101 -10.48 6.59 8.58
N SER A 102 -9.55 6.21 9.48
CA SER A 102 -8.52 7.11 10.01
C SER A 102 -7.51 7.54 8.94
N LEU A 103 -7.12 6.64 8.04
CA LEU A 103 -6.27 6.97 6.90
C LEU A 103 -6.96 7.91 5.92
N VAL A 104 -8.22 7.62 5.55
CA VAL A 104 -9.02 8.52 4.71
C VAL A 104 -9.13 9.89 5.36
N ALA A 105 -9.45 9.96 6.66
CA ALA A 105 -9.54 11.22 7.39
C ALA A 105 -8.20 11.97 7.41
N GLY A 106 -7.09 11.27 7.64
CA GLY A 106 -5.73 11.82 7.58
C GLY A 106 -5.39 12.38 6.20
N LEU A 107 -5.71 11.65 5.14
CA LEU A 107 -5.50 12.08 3.75
C LEU A 107 -6.32 13.31 3.39
N LEU A 108 -7.61 13.31 3.75
CA LEU A 108 -8.51 14.45 3.55
C LEU A 108 -8.02 15.68 4.33
N SER A 109 -7.46 15.49 5.53
CA SER A 109 -6.89 16.58 6.33
C SER A 109 -5.66 17.22 5.65
N VAL A 110 -4.77 16.40 5.08
CA VAL A 110 -3.58 16.89 4.35
C VAL A 110 -3.99 17.67 3.10
N THR A 111 -4.99 17.17 2.36
CA THR A 111 -5.51 17.87 1.18
C THR A 111 -6.15 19.20 1.54
N ALA A 112 -6.91 19.27 2.64
CA ALA A 112 -7.49 20.53 3.11
C ALA A 112 -6.40 21.58 3.42
N VAL A 113 -5.31 21.17 4.08
CA VAL A 113 -4.17 22.06 4.35
C VAL A 113 -3.48 22.51 3.06
N ALA A 114 -3.27 21.60 2.11
CA ALA A 114 -2.67 21.92 0.81
C ALA A 114 -3.52 22.91 -0.02
N GLN A 115 -4.86 22.78 0.04
CA GLN A 115 -5.79 23.70 -0.63
C GLN A 115 -5.76 25.11 -0.03
N VAL A 116 -5.67 25.22 1.29
CA VAL A 116 -5.50 26.51 1.98
C VAL A 116 -4.17 27.14 1.57
N GLY A 117 -3.08 26.38 1.59
CA GLY A 117 -1.76 26.84 1.15
C GLY A 117 -1.78 27.35 -0.29
N ARG A 118 -2.34 26.57 -1.21
CA ARG A 118 -2.45 26.93 -2.64
C ARG A 118 -3.33 28.17 -2.87
N THR A 119 -4.39 28.34 -2.10
CA THR A 119 -5.25 29.54 -2.18
C THR A 119 -4.50 30.81 -1.80
N LEU A 120 -3.62 30.73 -0.80
CA LEU A 120 -2.78 31.85 -0.37
C LEU A 120 -1.73 32.22 -1.44
N VAL A 121 -1.02 31.24 -2.02
CA VAL A 121 -0.04 31.52 -3.08
C VAL A 121 -0.68 31.91 -4.41
N ASN A 122 -1.83 31.33 -4.79
CA ASN A 122 -2.56 31.73 -5.99
C ASN A 122 -3.25 33.09 -5.84
N GLY A 123 -3.57 33.51 -4.61
CA GLY A 123 -4.01 34.88 -4.31
C GLY A 123 -2.94 35.92 -4.67
N PHE A 124 -1.66 35.58 -4.52
CA PHE A 124 -0.52 36.43 -4.88
C PHE A 124 -0.10 36.33 -6.36
N LEU A 125 -0.29 35.18 -7.02
CA LEU A 125 0.15 34.91 -8.41
C LEU A 125 -0.90 35.22 -9.50
N LYS A 126 -2.00 35.88 -9.14
CA LYS A 126 -3.23 36.08 -9.94
C LYS A 126 -3.12 36.94 -11.21
N PHE A 127 -1.93 37.20 -11.75
CA PHE A 127 -1.73 38.09 -12.90
C PHE A 127 -1.40 37.41 -14.24
N ILE A 128 -1.20 36.08 -14.29
CA ILE A 128 -0.88 35.39 -15.56
C ILE A 128 -1.63 34.03 -15.68
N PRO A 129 -2.83 34.02 -16.29
CA PRO A 129 -3.67 32.82 -16.42
C PRO A 129 -3.02 31.68 -17.22
N VAL A 130 -2.19 31.99 -18.21
CA VAL A 130 -1.62 31.01 -19.17
C VAL A 130 -0.49 30.18 -18.55
N VAL A 131 0.32 30.77 -17.67
CA VAL A 131 1.38 30.06 -16.93
C VAL A 131 0.79 29.24 -15.78
N GLY A 132 -0.33 29.71 -15.21
CA GLY A 132 -1.03 29.06 -14.10
C GLY A 132 -1.63 27.69 -14.44
N SER A 133 -2.11 27.46 -15.67
CA SER A 133 -2.71 26.17 -16.06
C SER A 133 -1.68 25.04 -16.20
N VAL A 134 -0.54 25.28 -16.86
CA VAL A 134 0.51 24.25 -17.04
C VAL A 134 1.15 23.89 -15.70
N ALA A 135 1.53 24.91 -14.91
CA ALA A 135 2.04 24.69 -13.56
C ALA A 135 0.97 24.06 -12.64
N GLY A 136 -0.30 24.41 -12.87
CA GLY A 136 -1.45 23.94 -12.11
C GLY A 136 -1.66 22.44 -12.21
N GLY A 137 -1.70 21.92 -13.45
CA GLY A 137 -1.85 20.51 -13.75
C GLY A 137 -0.65 19.68 -13.29
N ALA A 138 0.57 20.13 -13.56
CA ALA A 138 1.78 19.44 -13.09
C ALA A 138 1.83 19.32 -11.56
N THR A 139 1.48 20.39 -10.85
CA THR A 139 1.43 20.38 -9.37
C THR A 139 0.33 19.43 -8.87
N ALA A 140 -0.81 19.33 -9.55
CA ALA A 140 -1.89 18.42 -9.19
C ALA A 140 -1.50 16.93 -9.37
N VAL A 141 -0.77 16.60 -10.44
CA VAL A 141 -0.19 15.27 -10.65
C VAL A 141 0.76 14.91 -9.51
N ILE A 142 1.74 15.78 -9.22
CA ILE A 142 2.77 15.52 -8.20
C ILE A 142 2.16 15.33 -6.81
N ILE A 143 1.19 16.17 -6.43
CA ILE A 143 0.51 16.04 -5.14
C ILE A 143 -0.28 14.73 -5.07
N THR A 144 -1.01 14.38 -6.12
CA THR A 144 -1.83 13.16 -6.14
C THR A 144 -0.97 11.89 -6.13
N GLU A 145 0.11 11.86 -6.91
CA GLU A 145 1.07 10.74 -6.87
C GLU A 145 1.74 10.64 -5.51
N GLY A 146 2.22 11.74 -4.95
CA GLY A 146 2.86 11.76 -3.63
C GLY A 146 1.95 11.24 -2.54
N ILE A 147 0.69 11.67 -2.54
CA ILE A 147 -0.35 11.20 -1.63
C ILE A 147 -0.62 9.70 -1.83
N GLY A 148 -0.79 9.26 -3.08
CA GLY A 148 -1.04 7.86 -3.42
C GLY A 148 0.10 6.94 -2.98
N PHE A 149 1.36 7.30 -3.26
CA PHE A 149 2.51 6.50 -2.85
C PHE A 149 2.73 6.50 -1.34
N ALA A 150 2.43 7.61 -0.65
CA ALA A 150 2.44 7.64 0.81
C ALA A 150 1.40 6.66 1.37
N TYR A 151 0.20 6.63 0.78
CA TYR A 151 -0.86 5.70 1.19
C TYR A 151 -0.48 4.24 0.94
N LEU A 152 0.06 3.94 -0.24
CA LEU A 152 0.56 2.61 -0.60
C LEU A 152 1.57 2.08 0.42
N LYS A 153 2.50 2.93 0.91
CA LYS A 153 3.45 2.51 1.96
C LYS A 153 2.80 2.19 3.29
N VAL A 154 1.67 2.81 3.61
CA VAL A 154 0.91 2.46 4.83
C VAL A 154 0.24 1.10 4.64
N LEU A 155 -0.44 0.88 3.51
CA LEU A 155 -1.04 -0.42 3.18
C LEU A 155 -0.01 -1.56 3.14
N GLU A 156 1.17 -1.31 2.56
CA GLU A 156 2.27 -2.27 2.55
C GLU A 156 2.75 -2.64 3.96
N LYS A 157 2.74 -1.70 4.91
CA LYS A 157 3.10 -1.97 6.30
C LYS A 157 2.02 -2.80 6.98
N CYS A 158 0.75 -2.41 6.86
CA CYS A 158 -0.40 -3.14 7.39
C CYS A 158 -0.43 -4.60 6.89
N PHE A 159 -0.27 -4.82 5.59
CA PHE A 159 -0.26 -6.16 5.00
C PHE A 159 0.87 -7.05 5.54
N ASN A 160 2.04 -6.48 5.84
CA ASN A 160 3.15 -7.25 6.42
C ASN A 160 2.90 -7.56 7.90
N ASP A 161 2.20 -6.68 8.60
CA ASP A 161 1.85 -6.83 10.00
C ASP A 161 0.69 -7.83 10.19
N ASP A 162 -0.21 -8.00 9.22
CA ASP A 162 -1.28 -9.02 9.26
C ASP A 162 -0.78 -10.48 9.31
N GLY A 163 0.52 -10.73 9.08
CA GLY A 163 1.17 -12.01 9.45
C GLY A 163 1.30 -12.23 10.97
N ARG A 164 1.08 -11.19 11.78
CA ARG A 164 1.02 -11.16 13.23
C ARG A 164 0.09 -10.02 13.67
N SER A 165 -1.17 -10.34 13.90
CA SER A 165 -2.12 -9.54 14.68
C SER A 165 -3.03 -8.61 13.87
N GLN A 166 -4.32 -8.98 13.84
CA GLN A 166 -5.48 -8.12 13.58
C GLN A 166 -5.56 -6.87 14.50
N ILE A 167 -4.55 -6.59 15.33
CA ILE A 167 -4.58 -5.54 16.37
C ILE A 167 -3.74 -4.32 15.96
N ALA A 168 -2.94 -4.39 14.88
CA ALA A 168 -2.27 -3.19 14.34
C ALA A 168 -3.17 -2.38 13.39
N CYS A 169 -4.27 -2.99 12.92
CA CYS A 169 -5.28 -2.38 12.06
C CYS A 169 -6.62 -2.04 12.79
N SER A 170 -6.69 -2.26 14.11
CA SER A 170 -7.86 -1.93 14.95
C SER A 170 -7.72 -0.60 15.70
#